data_AF-A0A955GEL3-F1
#
_entry.id   AF-A0A955GEL3-F1
#
_cell.length_a   1.000
_cell.length_b   1.000
_cell.length_c   1.000
_cell.angle_alpha   90.00
_cell.angle_beta   90.00
_cell.angle_gamma   90.00
#
_symmetry.space_group_name_H-M   'P 1'
#
loop_
_entity.id
_entity.type
_entity.pdbx_description
1 polymer ?
#
loop_
_entity_poly.entity_id
_entity_poly.type
_entity_poly.pdbx_seq_one_letter_code
_entity_poly.pdbx_strand_id
1 'polypeptide(L)' 'MSNVLIALILSVGAAVWIGSMFYKKTGGNSGSSFAAAAVAGVLIFLIMLSVLSLVG' A
#
# COMPACT_ATOMS: atom_id res chain seq x y z
N MET A 1 -3.59 -13.04 16.07
CA MET A 1 -4.02 -12.22 14.92
C MET A 1 -3.28 -12.77 13.70
N SER A 2 -3.95 -13.00 12.56
CA SER A 2 -3.27 -13.53 11.37
C SER A 2 -2.30 -12.48 10.83
N ASN A 3 -1.03 -12.85 10.63
CA ASN A 3 0.00 -11.98 10.04
C ASN A 3 -0.44 -11.43 8.67
N VAL A 4 -1.23 -12.22 7.93
CA VAL A 4 -1.87 -11.81 6.67
C VAL A 4 -2.80 -10.61 6.87
N LEU A 5 -3.61 -10.62 7.93
CA LEU A 5 -4.59 -9.58 8.21
C LEU A 5 -3.91 -8.27 8.63
N ILE A 6 -2.83 -8.37 9.41
CA ILE A 6 -2.00 -7.22 9.81
C ILE A 6 -1.31 -6.61 8.59
N ALA A 7 -0.67 -7.44 7.76
CA ALA A 7 -0.04 -6.99 6.52
C ALA A 7 -1.04 -6.31 5.58
N LEU A 8 -2.27 -6.85 5.47
CA LEU A 8 -3.32 -6.29 4.64
C LEU A 8 -3.71 -4.88 5.10
N ILE A 9 -4.03 -4.71 6.39
CA ILE A 9 -4.44 -3.42 6.96
C ILE A 9 -3.35 -2.36 6.77
N LEU A 10 -2.09 -2.72 7.04
CA LEU A 10 -0.95 -1.81 6.86
C LEU A 10 -0.77 -1.42 5.39
N SER A 11 -0.88 -2.39 4.48
CA SER A 11 -0.75 -2.12 3.03
C SER A 11 -1.85 -1.20 2.50
N VAL A 12 -3.09 -1.36 2.98
CA VAL A 12 -4.22 -0.51 2.58
C VAL A 12 -4.01 0.92 3.06
N GLY A 13 -3.62 1.11 4.33
CA GLY A 13 -3.30 2.43 4.87
C GLY A 13 -2.19 3.13 4.09
N ALA A 14 -1.12 2.40 3.76
CA ALA A 14 -0.02 2.93 2.97
C ALA A 14 -0.43 3.25 1.53
N ALA A 15 -1.24 2.40 0.89
CA ALA A 15 -1.74 2.62 -0.46
C ALA A 15 -2.61 3.89 -0.55
N VAL A 16 -3.49 4.13 0.42
CA VAL A 16 -4.32 5.33 0.49
C VAL A 16 -3.47 6.59 0.68
N TRP A 17 -2.45 6.54 1.54
CA TRP A 17 -1.54 7.66 1.74
C TRP A 17 -0.73 7.99 0.48
N ILE A 18 -0.17 6.97 -0.18
CA ILE A 18 0.58 7.11 -1.43
C ILE A 18 -0.34 7.67 -2.52
N GLY A 19 -1.54 7.11 -2.69
CA GLY A 19 -2.53 7.60 -3.65
C GLY A 19 -2.88 9.06 -3.43
N SER A 20 -3.09 9.46 -2.17
CA SER A 20 -3.37 10.86 -1.79
C SER A 20 -2.20 11.79 -2.12
N MET A 21 -0.96 11.32 -1.96
CA MET A 21 0.23 12.07 -2.31
C MET A 21 0.40 12.22 -3.81
N PHE A 22 0.23 11.15 -4.57
CA PHE A 22 0.28 11.21 -6.02
C PHE A 22 -0.82 12.11 -6.58
N TYR A 23 -2.04 12.03 -6.04
CA TYR A 23 -3.14 12.88 -6.46
C TYR A 23 -2.83 14.37 -6.29
N LYS A 24 -2.19 14.74 -5.18
CA LYS A 24 -1.70 16.11 -4.96
C LYS A 24 -0.58 16.50 -5.91
N LYS A 25 0.36 15.60 -6.21
CA LYS A 25 1.51 15.87 -7.09
C LYS A 25 1.14 15.92 -8.57
N THR A 26 0.16 15.13 -9.01
CA THR A 26 -0.25 15.04 -10.42
C THR A 26 -1.38 16.02 -10.76
N GLY A 27 -1.70 16.97 -9.87
CA GLY A 27 -2.72 17.99 -10.12
C GLY A 27 -4.14 17.43 -10.26
N GLY A 28 -4.45 16.34 -9.55
CA GLY A 28 -5.77 15.72 -9.61
C GLY A 28 -5.95 14.67 -10.71
N ASN A 29 -4.88 14.22 -11.37
CA ASN A 29 -4.96 13.07 -12.27
C ASN A 29 -5.23 11.76 -11.49
N SER A 30 -6.51 11.36 -11.43
CA SER A 30 -6.96 10.15 -10.75
C SER A 30 -6.38 8.86 -11.34
N GLY A 31 -6.14 8.81 -12.65
CA GLY A 31 -5.68 7.58 -13.32
C GLY A 31 -4.27 7.17 -12.90
N SER A 32 -3.31 8.08 -13.01
CA SER A 32 -1.92 7.83 -12.58
C SER A 32 -1.80 7.61 -11.07
N SER A 33 -2.64 8.30 -10.29
CA SER A 33 -2.62 8.23 -8.83
C SER A 33 -3.16 6.91 -8.30
N PHE A 34 -4.22 6.39 -8.92
CA PHE A 34 -4.78 5.09 -8.57
C PHE A 34 -3.85 3.94 -8.96
N ALA A 35 -3.23 4.03 -10.16
CA ALA A 35 -2.24 3.05 -10.60
C ALA A 35 -1.03 3.01 -9.66
N ALA A 36 -0.50 4.17 -9.26
CA ALA A 36 0.61 4.26 -8.31
C ALA A 36 0.24 3.71 -6.93
N ALA A 37 -0.95 4.03 -6.42
CA ALA A 37 -1.46 3.51 -5.15
C ALA A 37 -1.62 1.98 -5.17
N ALA A 38 -2.17 1.42 -6.24
CA ALA A 38 -2.37 -0.02 -6.38
C ALA A 38 -1.04 -0.78 -6.42
N VAL A 39 -0.08 -0.34 -7.25
CA VAL A 39 1.24 -0.99 -7.36
C VAL A 39 2.01 -0.89 -6.05
N ALA A 40 2.03 0.29 -5.43
CA ALA A 40 2.71 0.48 -4.15
C ALA A 40 2.05 -0.31 -3.02
N GLY A 41 0.72 -0.39 -2.98
CA GLY A 41 -0.03 -1.19 -2.00
C GLY A 41 0.34 -2.68 -2.08
N VAL A 42 0.39 -3.26 -3.28
CA VAL A 42 0.78 -4.67 -3.47
C VAL A 42 2.22 -4.90 -3.03
N LEU A 43 3.16 -4.01 -3.39
CA LEU A 43 4.55 -4.14 -2.97
C LEU A 43 4.70 -4.07 -1.45
N ILE A 44 4.02 -3.12 -0.80
CA ILE A 44 4.06 -2.96 0.66
C ILE A 44 3.42 -4.17 1.36
N PHE A 45 2.34 -4.72 0.81
CA PHE A 45 1.72 -5.94 1.31
C PHE A 45 2.70 -7.12 1.29
N LEU A 46 3.36 -7.37 0.15
CA LEU A 46 4.31 -8.46 0.02
C LEU A 46 5.51 -8.32 0.95
N ILE A 47 6.03 -7.09 1.12
CA ILE A 47 7.13 -6.80 2.04
C ILE A 47 6.68 -7.05 3.49
N MET A 48 5.53 -6.50 3.91
CA MET A 48 5.02 -6.66 5.26
C MET A 48 4.68 -8.12 5.58
N LEU A 49 4.11 -8.85 4.63
CA LEU A 49 3.86 -10.28 4.76
C LEU A 49 5.18 -11.03 4.97
N SER A 50 6.19 -10.77 4.13
CA SER A 50 7.49 -11.44 4.23
C SER A 50 8.19 -11.14 5.56
N VAL A 51 8.14 -9.89 6.03
CA VAL A 51 8.72 -9.49 7.33
C VAL A 51 7.97 -10.14 8.50
N LEU A 52 6.64 -10.07 8.52
CA LEU A 52 5.84 -10.66 9.59
C LEU A 52 5.92 -12.19 9.61
N SER A 53 6.11 -12.84 8.46
CA SER A 53 6.36 -14.29 8.37
C SER A 53 7.77 -14.70 8.78
N LEU A 54 8.74 -13.78 8.81
CA LEU A 54 10.10 -14.02 9.31
C LEU A 54 10.22 -13.78 10.82
N VAL A 55 9.38 -12.89 11.36
CA VAL A 55 9.38 -12.48 12.77
C VAL A 55 8.44 -13.30 13.63
N GLY A 56 7.38 -13.88 13.04
CA GLY A 56 6.42 -14.76 13.72
C GLY A 56 6.76 -16.23 13.57
#